data_AF-A0A4U6N479-F1
#
_entry.id   AF-A0A4U6N479-F1
#
_cell.length_a   1.000
_cell.length_b   1.000
_cell.length_c   1.000
_cell.angle_alpha   90.00
_cell.angle_beta   90.00
_cell.angle_gamma   90.00
#
_symmetry.space_group_name_H-M   'P 1'
#
loop_
_entity.id
_entity.type
_entity.pdbx_description
1 polymer ?
#
loop_
_entity_poly.entity_id
_entity_poly.type
_entity_poly.pdbx_seq_one_letter_code
_entity_poly.pdbx_strand_id
1 'polypeptide(L)'
;MTHPIDSDLPQEPGVPEEDPANLDLSPDEESDADSSGVLFEGDRGELTLAQRKALIVLLKRKYLAADKNPREWKTLVDSRATIEMRLNELFQVLVLDEERKFAYKRSAVSEDGETFPTLLHDRQYTLEETVLLVELRERYAREWSSGAAAVHVDREELLSLLATYRRADNTNHVDTRRREVKSIDGLIDEGILIKVESDAERLRVAPVINSVLTVEKLHALRQWVTNDMEDGTQA
;
A
#
# COMPACT_ATOMS: atom_id res chain seq x y z
N MET A 1 -44.20 -50.06 12.69
CA MET A 1 -44.37 -48.60 12.85
C MET A 1 -43.01 -47.94 12.67
N THR A 2 -42.71 -47.54 11.44
CA THR A 2 -41.58 -46.65 11.12
C THR A 2 -41.91 -46.05 9.75
N HIS A 3 -42.29 -44.77 9.75
CA HIS A 3 -42.47 -43.99 8.52
C HIS A 3 -41.07 -43.62 7.97
N PRO A 4 -40.85 -43.66 6.65
CA PRO A 4 -39.68 -43.03 6.06
C PRO A 4 -39.90 -41.50 6.03
N ILE A 5 -38.91 -40.76 6.51
CA ILE A 5 -38.86 -39.30 6.44
C ILE A 5 -38.48 -38.93 5.00
N ASP A 6 -39.37 -38.20 4.35
CA ASP A 6 -39.16 -37.54 3.06
C ASP A 6 -38.04 -36.50 3.23
N SER A 7 -36.92 -36.70 2.54
CA SER A 7 -35.77 -35.80 2.54
C SER A 7 -35.84 -34.90 1.32
N ASP A 8 -36.72 -33.90 1.36
CA ASP A 8 -36.77 -32.82 0.39
C ASP A 8 -36.55 -31.49 1.12
N LEU A 9 -35.29 -31.24 1.48
CA LEU A 9 -34.82 -29.92 1.89
C LEU A 9 -34.26 -29.23 0.65
N PRO A 10 -34.71 -28.00 0.30
CA PRO A 10 -34.14 -27.24 -0.80
C PRO A 10 -32.64 -27.00 -0.54
N GLN A 11 -31.80 -27.36 -1.50
CA GLN A 11 -30.39 -26.97 -1.51
C GLN A 11 -30.33 -25.45 -1.69
N GLU A 12 -29.84 -24.72 -0.69
CA GLU A 12 -29.56 -23.30 -0.85
C GLU A 12 -28.51 -23.11 -1.96
N PRO A 13 -28.70 -22.16 -2.89
CA PRO A 13 -27.71 -21.90 -3.92
C PRO A 13 -26.42 -21.39 -3.26
N GLY A 14 -25.30 -22.03 -3.59
CA GLY A 14 -23.98 -21.69 -3.04
C GLY A 14 -23.67 -20.21 -3.24
N VAL A 15 -23.42 -19.52 -2.14
CA VAL A 15 -22.91 -18.15 -2.12
C VAL A 15 -21.52 -18.17 -2.78
N PRO A 16 -21.24 -17.35 -3.80
CA PRO A 16 -19.89 -17.22 -4.33
C PRO A 16 -18.96 -16.74 -3.22
N GLU A 17 -17.80 -17.38 -3.07
CA GLU A 17 -16.76 -16.97 -2.14
C GLU A 17 -16.20 -15.61 -2.63
N GLU A 18 -16.70 -14.51 -2.07
CA GLU A 18 -16.21 -13.17 -2.39
C GLU A 18 -14.80 -12.98 -1.85
N ASP A 19 -13.86 -12.60 -2.73
CA ASP A 19 -12.54 -12.12 -2.33
C ASP A 19 -12.71 -10.85 -1.46
N PRO A 20 -12.25 -10.83 -0.19
CA PRO A 20 -12.44 -9.70 0.72
C PRO A 20 -11.79 -8.39 0.23
N ALA A 21 -10.99 -8.45 -0.85
CA ALA A 21 -10.40 -7.31 -1.52
C ALA A 21 -11.36 -6.53 -2.45
N ASN A 22 -12.51 -7.10 -2.84
CA ASN A 22 -13.33 -6.57 -3.93
C ASN A 22 -14.78 -6.22 -3.53
N LEU A 23 -14.94 -5.46 -2.44
CA LEU A 23 -16.21 -4.81 -2.13
C LEU A 23 -16.40 -3.61 -3.08
N ASP A 24 -17.18 -3.83 -4.14
CA ASP A 24 -17.70 -2.80 -5.03
C ASP A 24 -18.62 -1.87 -4.24
N LEU A 25 -18.11 -0.72 -3.84
CA LEU A 25 -18.89 0.35 -3.23
C LEU A 25 -19.57 1.13 -4.36
N SER A 26 -20.73 0.65 -4.81
CA SER A 26 -21.58 1.38 -5.73
C SER A 26 -21.94 2.78 -5.16
N PRO A 27 -22.04 3.82 -6.01
CA PRO A 27 -22.23 5.18 -5.56
C PRO A 27 -23.70 5.44 -5.25
N ASP A 28 -24.12 5.18 -4.02
CA ASP A 28 -25.39 5.74 -3.55
C ASP A 28 -25.21 7.26 -3.36
N GLU A 29 -25.92 8.01 -4.19
CA GLU A 29 -26.11 9.46 -4.08
C GLU A 29 -27.17 9.74 -3.00
N GLU A 30 -26.77 10.40 -1.91
CA GLU A 30 -27.46 11.49 -1.20
C GLU A 30 -27.09 11.53 0.31
N SER A 31 -26.50 12.66 0.74
CA SER A 31 -26.62 13.18 2.12
C SER A 31 -26.04 12.39 3.32
N ASP A 32 -24.79 11.90 3.25
CA ASP A 32 -24.11 11.25 4.41
C ASP A 32 -23.21 12.19 5.25
N ALA A 33 -23.17 13.49 4.95
CA ALA A 33 -22.07 14.36 5.40
C ALA A 33 -22.06 14.68 6.91
N ASP A 34 -23.19 14.67 7.61
CA ASP A 34 -23.28 15.39 8.91
C ASP A 34 -23.98 14.66 10.08
N SER A 35 -24.43 13.41 9.94
CA SER A 35 -24.96 12.68 11.10
C SER A 35 -23.83 11.96 11.87
N SER A 36 -23.25 12.65 12.85
CA SER A 36 -22.49 11.95 13.90
C SER A 36 -23.47 11.19 14.78
N GLY A 37 -23.36 9.86 14.84
CA GLY A 37 -24.24 9.06 15.67
C GLY A 37 -24.26 7.57 15.33
N VAL A 38 -25.04 6.83 16.12
CA VAL A 38 -25.28 5.39 16.03
C VAL A 38 -25.70 5.01 14.60
N LEU A 39 -24.84 4.30 13.85
CA LEU A 39 -25.11 3.89 12.47
C LEU A 39 -25.76 2.50 12.37
N PHE A 40 -25.63 1.69 13.42
CA PHE A 40 -26.20 0.35 13.52
C PHE A 40 -26.50 0.02 14.99
N GLU A 41 -27.27 -1.05 15.24
CA GLU A 41 -27.63 -1.45 16.60
C GLU A 41 -26.39 -1.74 17.44
N GLY A 42 -26.28 -1.08 18.61
CA GLY A 42 -25.13 -1.22 19.51
C GLY A 42 -23.91 -0.38 19.12
N ASP A 43 -23.98 0.43 18.07
CA ASP A 43 -22.89 1.32 17.66
C ASP A 43 -22.62 2.40 18.73
N ARG A 44 -21.39 2.41 19.24
CA ARG A 44 -20.89 3.42 20.19
C ARG A 44 -19.85 4.35 19.55
N GLY A 45 -19.67 4.26 18.24
CA GLY A 45 -18.74 5.09 17.50
C GLY A 45 -19.23 6.53 17.36
N GLU A 46 -18.29 7.45 17.48
CA GLU A 46 -18.55 8.90 17.37
C GLU A 46 -18.30 9.45 15.97
N LEU A 47 -17.66 8.66 15.10
CA LEU A 47 -17.34 9.07 13.74
C LEU A 47 -18.59 9.08 12.86
N THR A 48 -18.70 10.10 12.00
CA THR A 48 -19.70 10.12 10.90
C THR A 48 -19.43 8.98 9.91
N LEU A 49 -20.43 8.61 9.11
CA LEU A 49 -20.27 7.58 8.08
C LEU A 49 -19.14 7.93 7.10
N ALA A 50 -19.04 9.19 6.68
CA ALA A 50 -17.96 9.65 5.80
C ALA A 50 -16.57 9.48 6.46
N GLN A 51 -16.42 9.85 7.75
CA GLN A 51 -15.16 9.69 8.48
C GLN A 51 -14.77 8.22 8.63
N ARG A 52 -15.74 7.33 8.87
CA ARG A 52 -15.50 5.88 8.90
C ARG A 52 -15.05 5.34 7.56
N LYS A 53 -15.69 5.75 6.46
CA LYS A 53 -15.28 5.37 5.09
C LYS A 53 -13.84 5.82 4.81
N ALA A 54 -13.48 7.06 5.17
CA ALA A 54 -12.11 7.57 5.02
C ALA A 54 -11.09 6.78 5.88
N LEU A 55 -11.43 6.47 7.14
CA LEU A 55 -10.60 5.65 8.02
C LEU A 55 -10.41 4.23 7.47
N ILE A 56 -11.47 3.60 6.94
CA ILE A 56 -11.39 2.27 6.30
C ILE A 56 -10.44 2.30 5.11
N VAL A 57 -10.52 3.33 4.25
CA VAL A 57 -9.59 3.47 3.12
C VAL A 57 -8.16 3.58 3.61
N LEU A 58 -7.90 4.42 4.62
CA LEU A 58 -6.58 4.57 5.22
C LEU A 58 -6.07 3.28 5.87
N LEU A 59 -6.94 2.45 6.48
CA LEU A 59 -6.56 1.19 7.10
C LEU A 59 -6.32 0.07 6.09
N LYS A 60 -7.19 -0.07 5.08
CA LYS A 60 -7.06 -1.10 4.03
C LYS A 60 -5.95 -0.81 3.04
N ARG A 61 -5.80 0.45 2.62
CA ARG A 61 -4.85 0.82 1.56
C ARG A 61 -3.54 1.32 2.17
N LYS A 62 -2.47 1.27 1.36
CA LYS A 62 -1.18 1.86 1.72
C LYS A 62 -1.23 3.39 1.72
N TYR A 63 -2.14 3.96 0.92
CA TYR A 63 -2.33 5.39 0.82
C TYR A 63 -3.76 5.78 0.43
N LEU A 64 -4.07 7.06 0.59
CA LEU A 64 -5.27 7.75 0.14
C LEU A 64 -4.82 8.96 -0.70
N ALA A 65 -5.34 9.10 -1.92
CA ALA A 65 -5.00 10.20 -2.82
C ALA A 65 -6.26 10.86 -3.37
N ALA A 66 -6.23 12.19 -3.58
CA ALA A 66 -7.42 12.95 -3.99
C ALA A 66 -7.92 12.59 -5.39
N ASP A 67 -7.03 12.16 -6.29
CA ASP A 67 -7.36 11.72 -7.64
C ASP A 67 -8.18 10.42 -7.63
N LYS A 68 -7.83 9.48 -6.73
CA LYS A 68 -8.49 8.17 -6.62
C LYS A 68 -9.68 8.16 -5.66
N ASN A 69 -9.62 8.98 -4.60
CA ASN A 69 -10.59 8.97 -3.50
C ASN A 69 -10.99 10.42 -3.15
N PRO A 70 -11.63 11.18 -4.06
CA PRO A 70 -11.89 12.61 -3.85
C PRO A 70 -12.81 12.89 -2.66
N ARG A 71 -13.79 12.01 -2.41
CA ARG A 71 -14.73 12.14 -1.28
C ARG A 71 -14.00 11.90 0.05
N GLU A 72 -13.31 10.78 0.17
CA GLU A 72 -12.58 10.44 1.39
C GLU A 72 -11.40 11.38 1.64
N TRP A 73 -10.77 11.90 0.58
CA TRP A 73 -9.74 12.92 0.69
C TRP A 73 -10.29 14.19 1.30
N LYS A 74 -11.42 14.68 0.78
CA LYS A 74 -12.09 15.85 1.35
C LYS A 74 -12.43 15.63 2.82
N THR A 75 -13.05 14.50 3.16
CA THR A 75 -13.37 14.15 4.55
C THR A 75 -12.12 14.06 5.43
N LEU A 76 -11.02 13.51 4.92
CA LEU A 76 -9.74 13.44 5.64
C LEU A 76 -9.20 14.82 5.98
N VAL A 77 -9.20 15.73 5.01
CA VAL A 77 -8.73 17.11 5.21
C VAL A 77 -9.65 17.85 6.18
N ASP A 78 -10.96 17.75 6.00
CA ASP A 78 -11.96 18.45 6.82
C ASP A 78 -12.02 17.93 8.28
N SER A 79 -11.75 16.64 8.50
CA SER A 79 -11.85 15.95 9.81
C SER A 79 -10.51 15.40 10.31
N ARG A 80 -9.41 16.04 9.94
CA ARG A 80 -8.04 15.55 10.15
C ARG A 80 -7.76 15.10 11.59
N ALA A 81 -7.98 15.98 12.57
CA ALA A 81 -7.66 15.70 13.97
C ALA A 81 -8.42 14.47 14.52
N THR A 82 -9.70 14.33 14.16
CA THR A 82 -10.54 13.20 14.57
C THR A 82 -10.04 11.88 13.98
N ILE A 83 -9.64 11.87 12.70
CA ILE A 83 -9.11 10.68 12.05
C ILE A 83 -7.73 10.33 12.58
N GLU A 84 -6.87 11.33 12.82
CA GLU A 84 -5.55 11.16 13.46
C GLU A 84 -5.68 10.49 14.83
N MET A 85 -6.60 10.96 15.68
CA MET A 85 -6.86 10.32 16.98
C MET A 85 -7.20 8.84 16.84
N ARG A 86 -8.10 8.48 15.91
CA ARG A 86 -8.52 7.09 15.72
C ARG A 86 -7.42 6.20 15.15
N LEU A 87 -6.53 6.75 14.33
CA LEU A 87 -5.33 6.05 13.88
C LEU A 87 -4.33 5.85 15.04
N ASN A 88 -4.18 6.85 15.92
CA ASN A 88 -3.27 6.76 17.07
C ASN A 88 -3.67 5.64 18.04
N GLU A 89 -4.96 5.40 18.25
CA GLU A 89 -5.46 4.26 19.04
C GLU A 89 -5.05 2.89 18.45
N LEU A 90 -4.63 2.86 17.18
CA LEU A 90 -4.14 1.68 16.47
C LEU A 90 -2.61 1.69 16.28
N PHE A 91 -1.90 2.56 17.01
CA PHE A 91 -0.47 2.81 16.85
C PHE A 91 -0.08 3.20 15.42
N GLN A 92 -0.95 3.92 14.72
CA GLN A 92 -0.71 4.45 13.37
C GLN A 92 -0.66 5.97 13.41
N VAL A 93 0.32 6.55 12.72
CA VAL A 93 0.48 8.00 12.54
C VAL A 93 0.08 8.36 11.12
N LEU A 94 -0.83 9.33 10.98
CA LEU A 94 -1.17 9.91 9.69
C LEU A 94 -0.02 10.79 9.18
N VAL A 95 0.35 10.61 7.93
CA VAL A 95 1.19 11.55 7.18
C VAL A 95 0.35 12.13 6.06
N LEU A 96 0.15 13.44 6.07
CA LEU A 96 -0.65 14.18 5.10
C LEU A 96 0.23 15.16 4.32
N ASP A 97 0.25 15.03 3.00
CA ASP A 97 0.78 16.04 2.07
C ASP A 97 -0.40 16.65 1.30
N GLU A 98 -0.84 17.83 1.73
CA GLU A 98 -1.95 18.54 1.11
C GLU A 98 -1.59 19.13 -0.26
N GLU A 99 -0.33 19.52 -0.47
CA GLU A 99 0.16 20.11 -1.72
C GLU A 99 0.07 19.09 -2.86
N ARG A 100 0.55 17.87 -2.61
CA ARG A 100 0.52 16.76 -3.56
C ARG A 100 -0.73 15.90 -3.46
N LYS A 101 -1.64 16.27 -2.57
CA LYS A 101 -2.94 15.63 -2.34
C LYS A 101 -2.86 14.12 -2.08
N PHE A 102 -1.96 13.76 -1.17
CA PHE A 102 -1.66 12.38 -0.83
C PHE A 102 -1.52 12.18 0.69
N ALA A 103 -2.03 11.08 1.21
CA ALA A 103 -1.95 10.71 2.61
C ALA A 103 -1.62 9.22 2.77
N TYR A 104 -0.89 8.87 3.83
CA TYR A 104 -0.62 7.48 4.18
C TYR A 104 -0.48 7.33 5.69
N LYS A 105 -0.53 6.07 6.15
CA LYS A 105 -0.27 5.72 7.55
C LYS A 105 1.13 5.12 7.69
N ARG A 106 1.78 5.39 8.81
CA ARG A 106 3.00 4.69 9.25
C ARG A 106 2.84 4.21 10.67
N SER A 107 3.52 3.13 11.06
CA SER A 107 3.53 2.69 12.45
C SER A 107 4.14 3.76 13.35
N ALA A 108 3.53 3.95 14.51
CA ALA A 108 4.11 4.72 15.61
C ALA A 108 5.35 3.99 16.15
N VAL A 109 6.27 4.76 16.71
CA VAL A 109 7.47 4.27 17.38
C VAL A 109 7.54 4.98 18.73
N SER A 110 7.94 4.28 19.79
CA SER A 110 8.13 4.90 21.11
C SER A 110 9.31 5.88 21.09
N GLU A 111 9.41 6.73 22.12
CA GLU A 111 10.55 7.65 22.26
C GLU A 111 11.90 6.90 22.36
N ASP A 112 11.88 5.69 22.90
CA ASP A 112 13.04 4.80 23.03
C ASP A 112 13.32 3.96 21.77
N GLY A 113 12.54 4.15 20.70
CA GLY A 113 12.71 3.44 19.43
C GLY A 113 12.04 2.07 19.37
N GLU A 114 11.26 1.69 20.39
CA GLU A 114 10.54 0.42 20.42
C GLU A 114 9.31 0.47 19.49
N THR A 115 9.03 -0.66 18.85
CA THR A 115 7.85 -0.80 17.98
C THR A 115 6.64 -1.24 18.80
N PHE A 116 5.48 -0.66 18.50
CA PHE A 116 4.21 -1.09 19.10
C PHE A 116 3.66 -2.33 18.37
N PRO A 117 2.78 -3.11 19.03
CA PRO A 117 2.07 -4.19 18.36
C PRO A 117 1.34 -3.67 17.13
N THR A 118 1.50 -4.36 16.00
CA THR A 118 0.88 -3.96 14.74
C THR A 118 0.04 -5.10 14.17
N LEU A 119 -1.13 -4.74 13.64
CA LEU A 119 -1.96 -5.64 12.83
C LEU A 119 -1.44 -5.74 11.39
N LEU A 120 -0.45 -4.92 11.02
CA LEU A 120 0.14 -4.93 9.69
C LEU A 120 1.14 -6.09 9.59
N HIS A 121 0.86 -7.01 8.68
CA HIS A 121 1.85 -8.01 8.30
C HIS A 121 2.97 -7.35 7.50
N ASP A 122 4.20 -7.49 8.00
CA ASP A 122 5.39 -7.21 7.21
C ASP A 122 5.52 -8.29 6.13
N ARG A 123 5.35 -7.85 4.88
CA ARG A 123 5.71 -8.68 3.73
C ARG A 123 7.23 -8.66 3.58
N GLN A 124 7.81 -9.83 3.35
CA GLN A 124 9.19 -9.93 2.92
C GLN A 124 9.29 -9.55 1.43
N TYR A 125 10.17 -8.60 1.13
CA TYR A 125 10.50 -8.24 -0.24
C TYR A 125 11.55 -9.21 -0.80
N THR A 126 11.41 -9.55 -2.08
CA THR A 126 12.45 -10.26 -2.84
C THR A 126 13.70 -9.40 -2.97
N LEU A 127 14.82 -9.99 -3.41
CA LEU A 127 16.05 -9.23 -3.68
C LEU A 127 15.78 -8.16 -4.75
N GLU A 128 15.08 -8.53 -5.82
CA GLU A 128 14.73 -7.63 -6.91
C GLU A 128 13.83 -6.49 -6.42
N GLU A 129 12.78 -6.78 -5.64
CA GLU A 129 11.95 -5.74 -5.02
C GLU A 129 12.78 -4.85 -4.08
N THR A 130 13.70 -5.43 -3.30
CA THR A 130 14.58 -4.67 -2.40
C THR A 130 15.48 -3.70 -3.16
N VAL A 131 16.11 -4.15 -4.24
CA VAL A 131 16.95 -3.30 -5.11
C VAL A 131 16.13 -2.16 -5.70
N LEU A 132 14.94 -2.46 -6.25
CA LEU A 132 14.03 -1.45 -6.77
C LEU A 132 13.63 -0.45 -5.69
N LEU A 133 13.23 -0.92 -4.51
CA LEU A 133 12.80 -0.06 -3.41
C LEU A 133 13.91 0.91 -2.99
N VAL A 134 15.17 0.44 -2.88
CA VAL A 134 16.33 1.28 -2.56
C VAL A 134 16.52 2.38 -3.60
N GLU A 135 16.56 2.05 -4.89
CA GLU A 135 16.72 3.05 -5.95
C GLU A 135 15.55 4.04 -5.98
N LEU A 136 14.32 3.54 -5.91
CA LEU A 136 13.12 4.37 -5.90
C LEU A 136 13.10 5.34 -4.71
N ARG A 137 13.53 4.90 -3.53
CA ARG A 137 13.59 5.73 -2.32
C ARG A 137 14.64 6.83 -2.43
N GLU A 138 15.81 6.52 -2.98
CA GLU A 138 16.88 7.49 -3.21
C GLU A 138 16.49 8.50 -4.28
N ARG A 139 15.97 8.02 -5.41
CA ARG A 139 15.45 8.88 -6.48
C ARG A 139 14.34 9.79 -5.98
N TYR A 140 13.41 9.24 -5.20
CA TYR A 140 12.35 10.02 -4.59
C TYR A 140 12.92 11.14 -3.72
N ALA A 141 13.89 10.87 -2.85
CA ALA A 141 14.53 11.90 -2.04
C ALA A 141 15.22 12.98 -2.91
N ARG A 142 15.98 12.56 -3.93
CA ARG A 142 16.70 13.48 -4.84
C ARG A 142 15.73 14.42 -5.55
N GLU A 143 14.73 13.87 -6.26
CA GLU A 143 13.79 14.68 -7.04
C GLU A 143 12.85 15.52 -6.15
N TRP A 144 12.45 14.98 -5.00
CA TRP A 144 11.68 15.73 -4.02
C TRP A 144 12.42 16.97 -3.53
N SER A 145 13.71 16.82 -3.19
CA SER A 145 14.53 17.93 -2.73
C SER A 145 14.76 19.00 -3.81
N SER A 146 14.63 18.64 -5.09
CA SER A 146 14.66 19.59 -6.22
C SER A 146 13.33 20.29 -6.50
N GLY A 147 12.27 20.00 -5.73
CA GLY A 147 10.95 20.62 -5.90
C GLY A 147 10.10 19.97 -6.99
N ALA A 148 10.39 18.72 -7.38
CA ALA A 148 9.54 18.00 -8.32
C ALA A 148 8.13 17.79 -7.75
N ALA A 149 7.11 18.07 -8.57
CA ALA A 149 5.72 17.83 -8.20
C ALA A 149 5.40 16.32 -8.10
N ALA A 150 6.07 15.51 -8.94
CA ALA A 150 5.94 14.07 -8.95
C ALA A 150 7.21 13.41 -9.50
N VAL A 151 7.56 12.26 -8.91
CA VAL A 151 8.74 11.46 -9.28
C VAL A 151 8.30 10.36 -10.23
N HIS A 152 8.94 10.27 -11.39
CA HIS A 152 8.59 9.30 -12.43
C HIS A 152 9.77 8.40 -12.76
N VAL A 153 9.47 7.16 -13.13
CA VAL A 153 10.42 6.14 -13.57
C VAL A 153 9.81 5.37 -14.72
N ASP A 154 10.65 4.95 -15.68
CA ASP A 154 10.18 4.10 -16.77
C ASP A 154 10.34 2.62 -16.40
N ARG A 155 9.38 1.79 -16.80
CA ARG A 155 9.42 0.34 -16.52
C ARG A 155 10.68 -0.30 -17.10
N GLU A 156 11.09 0.06 -18.32
CA GLU A 156 12.31 -0.48 -18.92
C GLU A 156 13.58 -0.02 -18.19
N GLU A 157 13.56 1.16 -17.56
CA GLU A 157 14.66 1.64 -16.71
C GLU A 157 14.81 0.76 -15.46
N LEU A 158 13.70 0.44 -14.77
CA LEU A 158 13.71 -0.46 -13.61
C LEU A 158 14.18 -1.87 -13.98
N LEU A 159 13.77 -2.33 -15.14
CA LEU A 159 14.16 -3.61 -15.72
C LEU A 159 15.64 -3.65 -16.10
N SER A 160 16.18 -2.55 -16.61
CA SER A 160 17.60 -2.38 -16.91
C SER A 160 18.43 -2.32 -15.64
N LEU A 161 17.94 -1.63 -14.60
CA LEU A 161 18.54 -1.63 -13.28
C LEU A 161 18.65 -3.07 -12.75
N LEU A 162 17.55 -3.83 -12.71
CA LEU A 162 17.61 -5.21 -12.24
C LEU A 162 18.58 -6.09 -13.05
N ALA A 163 18.73 -5.83 -14.35
CA ALA A 163 19.70 -6.52 -15.17
C ALA A 163 21.16 -6.31 -14.73
N THR A 164 21.50 -5.15 -14.14
CA THR A 164 22.85 -4.90 -13.61
C THR A 164 23.15 -5.67 -12.32
N TYR A 165 22.10 -6.10 -11.60
CA TYR A 165 22.22 -6.89 -10.36
C TYR A 165 22.13 -8.41 -10.60
N ARG A 166 22.06 -8.85 -11.86
CA ARG A 166 22.06 -10.28 -12.19
C ARG A 166 23.42 -10.90 -11.91
N ARG A 167 23.43 -12.01 -11.16
CA ARG A 167 24.62 -12.87 -11.04
C ARG A 167 24.94 -13.54 -12.38
N ALA A 168 26.24 -13.67 -12.70
CA ALA A 168 26.72 -14.17 -13.98
C ALA A 168 26.29 -15.63 -14.28
N ASP A 169 26.05 -16.45 -13.25
CA ASP A 169 25.79 -17.89 -13.39
C ASP A 169 24.32 -18.27 -13.64
N ASN A 170 23.42 -17.29 -13.75
CA ASN A 170 22.00 -17.56 -13.89
C ASN A 170 21.65 -17.96 -15.34
N THR A 171 21.80 -19.24 -15.64
CA THR A 171 21.66 -19.86 -16.97
C THR A 171 20.21 -19.79 -17.52
N ASN A 172 19.23 -19.36 -16.72
CA ASN A 172 17.83 -19.24 -17.14
C ASN A 172 17.37 -17.77 -17.24
N HIS A 173 17.69 -17.16 -18.37
CA HIS A 173 17.40 -15.75 -18.64
C HIS A 173 15.89 -15.43 -18.75
N VAL A 174 15.08 -16.38 -19.24
CA VAL A 174 13.63 -16.18 -19.42
C VAL A 174 12.91 -16.14 -18.07
N ASP A 175 13.19 -17.10 -17.17
CA ASP A 175 12.57 -17.12 -15.84
C ASP A 175 13.05 -15.96 -14.96
N THR A 176 14.26 -15.47 -15.20
CA THR A 176 14.78 -14.27 -14.54
C THR A 176 14.05 -13.02 -14.98
N ARG A 177 13.88 -12.80 -16.29
CA ARG A 177 13.10 -11.67 -16.80
C ARG A 177 11.65 -11.68 -16.30
N ARG A 178 11.02 -12.86 -16.24
CA ARG A 178 9.66 -13.01 -15.71
C ARG A 178 9.57 -12.62 -14.23
N ARG A 179 10.58 -12.96 -13.42
CA ARG A 179 10.65 -12.56 -12.00
C ARG A 179 10.80 -11.05 -11.84
N GLU A 180 11.68 -10.43 -12.61
CA GLU A 180 11.89 -8.97 -12.57
C GLU A 180 10.60 -8.19 -12.88
N VAL A 181 9.87 -8.61 -13.93
CA VAL A 181 8.57 -8.01 -14.28
C VAL A 181 7.57 -8.20 -13.13
N LYS A 182 7.52 -9.40 -12.55
CA LYS A 182 6.65 -9.69 -11.39
C LYS A 182 7.00 -8.83 -10.17
N SER A 183 8.28 -8.53 -9.95
CA SER A 183 8.71 -7.64 -8.87
C SER A 183 8.20 -6.22 -9.08
N ILE A 184 8.27 -5.68 -10.30
CA ILE A 184 7.70 -4.35 -10.62
C ILE A 184 6.18 -4.36 -10.43
N ASP A 185 5.50 -5.39 -10.93
CA ASP A 185 4.05 -5.52 -10.78
C ASP A 185 3.65 -5.66 -9.30
N GLY A 186 4.43 -6.38 -8.49
CA GLY A 186 4.25 -6.44 -7.04
C GLY A 186 4.33 -5.07 -6.36
N LEU A 187 5.26 -4.20 -6.78
CA LEU A 187 5.35 -2.83 -6.26
C LEU A 187 4.19 -1.93 -6.74
N ILE A 188 3.60 -2.23 -7.90
CA ILE A 188 2.38 -1.55 -8.38
C ILE A 188 1.17 -1.99 -7.56
N ASP A 189 1.03 -3.29 -7.31
CA ASP A 189 -0.07 -3.86 -6.52
C ASP A 189 -0.02 -3.35 -5.07
N GLU A 190 1.19 -3.13 -4.53
CA GLU A 190 1.39 -2.47 -3.23
C GLU A 190 1.14 -0.96 -3.25
N GLY A 191 0.95 -0.36 -4.42
CA GLY A 191 0.71 1.08 -4.56
C GLY A 191 1.94 1.95 -4.31
N ILE A 192 3.14 1.37 -4.35
CA ILE A 192 4.42 2.09 -4.31
C ILE A 192 4.71 2.70 -5.67
N LEU A 193 4.35 1.99 -6.74
CA LEU A 193 4.35 2.48 -8.10
C LEU A 193 2.91 2.65 -8.58
N ILE A 194 2.65 3.72 -9.32
CA ILE A 194 1.33 4.05 -9.86
C ILE A 194 1.46 4.21 -11.36
N LYS A 195 0.67 3.45 -12.13
CA LYS A 195 0.61 3.61 -13.59
C LYS A 195 0.10 5.00 -13.95
N VAL A 196 0.76 5.67 -14.91
CA VAL A 196 0.27 6.92 -15.47
C VAL A 196 -0.75 6.61 -16.56
N GLU A 197 -1.91 7.26 -16.53
CA GLU A 197 -3.04 6.93 -17.43
C GLU A 197 -2.69 7.16 -18.90
N SER A 198 -1.84 8.16 -19.21
CA SER A 198 -1.41 8.46 -20.56
C SER A 198 -0.31 7.53 -21.10
N ASP A 199 0.40 6.82 -20.22
CA ASP A 199 1.56 6.00 -20.58
C ASP A 199 1.80 4.91 -19.54
N ALA A 200 1.49 3.66 -19.91
CA ALA A 200 1.62 2.51 -19.02
C ALA A 200 3.08 2.12 -18.71
N GLU A 201 4.03 2.52 -19.56
CA GLU A 201 5.46 2.29 -19.32
C GLU A 201 6.02 3.30 -18.34
N ARG A 202 5.37 4.46 -18.20
CA ARG A 202 5.73 5.48 -17.23
C ARG A 202 5.01 5.26 -15.91
N LEU A 203 5.79 5.06 -14.86
CA LEU A 203 5.30 4.85 -13.51
C LEU A 203 5.61 6.07 -12.64
N ARG A 204 4.67 6.41 -11.76
CA ARG A 204 4.86 7.43 -10.73
C ARG A 204 5.19 6.77 -9.40
N VAL A 205 6.22 7.27 -8.73
CA VAL A 205 6.61 6.80 -7.39
C VAL A 205 5.70 7.47 -6.35
N ALA A 206 5.05 6.66 -5.53
CA ALA A 206 4.13 7.14 -4.50
C ALA A 206 4.89 7.58 -3.22
N PRO A 207 4.45 8.66 -2.54
CA PRO A 207 5.07 9.12 -1.29
C PRO A 207 5.15 8.08 -0.17
N VAL A 208 4.32 7.04 -0.23
CA VAL A 208 4.33 5.93 0.72
C VAL A 208 5.66 5.17 0.75
N ILE A 209 6.53 5.32 -0.27
CA ILE A 209 7.90 4.77 -0.25
C ILE A 209 8.69 5.22 0.99
N ASN A 210 8.40 6.40 1.54
CA ASN A 210 9.04 6.90 2.77
C ASN A 210 8.62 6.13 4.04
N SER A 211 7.45 5.48 4.01
CA SER A 211 7.00 4.60 5.10
C SER A 211 7.57 3.19 4.96
N VAL A 212 7.71 2.69 3.73
CA VAL A 212 8.19 1.33 3.44
C VAL A 212 9.69 1.22 3.72
N LEU A 213 10.44 2.26 3.31
CA LEU A 213 11.86 2.41 3.56
C LEU A 213 12.12 3.69 4.36
N THR A 214 12.21 3.52 5.68
CA THR A 214 12.79 4.54 6.55
C THR A 214 14.26 4.76 6.18
N VAL A 215 14.82 5.88 6.64
CA VAL A 215 16.23 6.21 6.35
C VAL A 215 17.14 5.09 6.89
N GLU A 216 16.90 4.63 8.10
CA GLU A 216 17.67 3.58 8.76
C GLU A 216 17.63 2.27 7.96
N LYS A 217 16.42 1.86 7.53
CA LYS A 217 16.21 0.65 6.73
C LYS A 217 16.86 0.77 5.35
N LEU A 218 16.83 1.95 4.74
CA LEU A 218 17.53 2.23 3.47
C LEU A 218 19.04 2.05 3.63
N HIS A 219 19.64 2.61 4.68
CA HIS A 219 21.08 2.48 4.95
C HIS A 219 21.48 1.01 5.15
N ALA A 220 20.72 0.26 5.94
CA ALA A 220 20.96 -1.16 6.19
C ALA A 220 20.82 -2.02 4.92
N LEU A 221 19.74 -1.81 4.15
CA LEU A 221 19.51 -2.58 2.93
C LEU A 221 20.52 -2.26 1.83
N ARG A 222 20.97 -1.00 1.71
CA ARG A 222 22.02 -0.65 0.76
C ARG A 222 23.33 -1.37 1.09
N GLN A 223 23.74 -1.39 2.36
CA GLN A 223 24.94 -2.13 2.78
C GLN A 223 24.79 -3.62 2.48
N TRP A 224 23.61 -4.20 2.76
CA TRP A 224 23.34 -5.59 2.47
C TRP A 224 23.38 -5.91 0.96
N VAL A 225 22.75 -5.08 0.12
CA VAL A 225 22.79 -5.23 -1.35
C VAL A 225 24.23 -5.17 -1.84
N THR A 226 25.04 -4.22 -1.36
CA THR A 226 26.46 -4.13 -1.75
C THR A 226 27.25 -5.37 -1.33
N ASN A 227 27.10 -5.84 -0.09
CA ASN A 227 27.86 -6.99 0.42
C ASN A 227 27.47 -8.31 -0.27
N ASP A 228 26.17 -8.56 -0.52
CA ASP A 228 25.72 -9.75 -1.24
C ASP A 228 26.27 -9.80 -2.68
N MET A 229 26.54 -8.63 -3.28
CA MET A 229 27.23 -8.54 -4.56
C MET A 229 28.73 -8.85 -4.48
N GLU A 230 29.41 -8.44 -3.41
CA GLU A 230 30.83 -8.75 -3.20
C GLU A 230 31.05 -10.24 -2.96
N ASP A 231 30.21 -10.88 -2.16
CA ASP A 231 30.29 -12.32 -1.87
C ASP A 231 29.94 -13.18 -3.10
N GLY A 232 28.99 -12.73 -3.93
CA GLY A 232 28.62 -13.41 -5.19
C GLY A 232 29.64 -13.25 -6.33
N THR A 233 30.61 -12.35 -6.19
CA THR A 233 31.69 -12.12 -7.19
C THR A 233 32.95 -12.95 -6.89
N GLN A 234 33.07 -13.52 -5.68
CA GLN A 234 34.25 -14.27 -5.22
C GLN A 234 34.07 -15.80 -5.23
N ALA A 235 32.91 -16.32 -5.62
CA ALA A 235 32.61 -17.76 -5.75
C ALA A 235 32.68 -18.20 -7.22
#